data_AF-A0A438W401-F1
#
_entry.id   AF-A0A438W401-F1
#
_cell.length_a   1.000
_cell.length_b   1.000
_cell.length_c   1.000
_cell.angle_alpha   90.00
_cell.angle_beta   90.00
_cell.angle_gamma   90.00
#
_symmetry.space_group_name_H-M   'P 1'
#
loop_
_entity.id
_entity.type
_entity.pdbx_description
1 polymer ?
#
loop_
_entity_poly.entity_id
_entity_poly.type
_entity_poly.pdbx_seq_one_letter_code
_entity_poly.pdbx_strand_id
1 'polypeptide(L)'
;QGQVFMRQGFMSFAQTCGACQGKGKIIKTPCQACKGKTYILKDEEIDAVIPEGIDDQNRMVLKNKGNEYEKGKRGDLYLEARVKEDEHFKREGCDLFIEAPVFFTT
;
A
#
# COMPACT_ATOMS: atom_id res chain seq x y z
N GLN A 1 4.36 12.09 29.10
CA GLN A 1 3.53 10.86 29.21
C GLN A 1 2.22 11.14 28.47
N GLY A 2 1.73 10.19 27.66
CA GLY A 2 0.59 10.39 26.73
C GLY A 2 -0.79 10.07 27.31
N GLN A 3 -0.86 9.71 28.58
CA GLN A 3 -2.07 9.25 29.25
C GLN A 3 -2.28 10.07 30.52
N VAL A 4 -3.54 10.26 30.89
CA VAL A 4 -3.98 10.88 32.15
C VAL A 4 -4.74 9.83 32.93
N PHE A 5 -4.46 9.69 34.23
CA PHE A 5 -5.16 8.74 35.08
C PHE A 5 -6.29 9.47 35.79
N MET A 6 -7.53 9.01 35.59
CA MET A 6 -8.71 9.51 36.30
C MET A 6 -9.06 8.51 37.40
N ARG A 7 -9.11 8.98 38.65
CA ARG A 7 -9.40 8.14 39.82
C ARG A 7 -10.86 8.33 40.23
N GLN A 8 -11.62 7.24 40.28
CA GLN A 8 -13.00 7.24 40.79
C GLN A 8 -13.12 6.12 41.84
N GLY A 9 -13.17 6.52 43.11
CA GLY A 9 -13.13 5.58 44.24
C GLY A 9 -11.81 4.80 44.32
N PHE A 10 -11.89 3.48 44.48
CA PHE A 10 -10.75 2.57 44.57
C PHE A 10 -10.16 2.18 43.21
N MET A 11 -10.78 2.60 42.10
CA MET A 11 -10.35 2.28 40.74
C MET A 11 -9.73 3.50 40.04
N SER A 12 -8.67 3.27 39.28
CA SER A 12 -8.01 4.27 38.42
C SER A 12 -8.07 3.85 36.97
N PHE A 13 -8.63 4.71 36.11
CA PHE A 13 -8.73 4.47 34.67
C PHE A 13 -7.67 5.30 33.94
N ALA A 14 -6.90 4.67 33.06
CA ALA A 14 -6.00 5.36 32.16
C ALA A 14 -6.80 5.87 30.95
N GLN A 15 -6.83 7.18 30.76
CA GLN A 15 -7.45 7.83 29.61
C GLN A 15 -6.37 8.46 28.74
N THR A 16 -6.57 8.50 27.42
CA THR A 16 -5.68 9.22 26.51
C THR A 16 -5.66 10.70 26.88
N CYS A 17 -4.47 11.28 27.03
CA CYS A 17 -4.31 12.69 27.35
C CYS A 17 -4.90 13.54 26.21
N GLY A 18 -5.95 14.33 26.48
CA GLY A 18 -6.59 15.18 25.48
C GLY A 18 -5.67 16.26 24.90
N ALA A 19 -4.69 16.74 25.67
CA ALA A 19 -3.78 17.81 25.25
C ALA A 19 -2.70 17.34 24.25
N CYS A 20 -2.25 16.08 24.34
CA CYS A 20 -1.28 15.52 23.41
C CYS A 20 -1.84 14.40 22.52
N GLN A 21 -3.13 14.08 22.67
CA GLN A 21 -3.83 13.00 21.98
C GLN A 21 -3.06 11.67 22.01
N GLY A 22 -2.45 11.33 23.15
CA GLY A 22 -1.67 10.10 23.28
C GLY A 22 -0.20 10.20 22.89
N LYS A 23 0.24 11.27 22.20
CA LYS A 23 1.62 11.42 21.72
C LYS A 23 2.64 11.67 22.84
N GLY A 24 2.18 12.07 24.03
CA GLY A 24 3.03 12.27 25.21
C GLY A 24 3.94 13.49 25.20
N LYS A 25 3.99 14.22 24.08
CA LYS A 25 4.65 15.52 23.89
C LYS A 25 3.76 16.40 23.00
N ILE A 26 3.73 17.71 23.30
CA ILE A 26 3.03 18.71 22.50
C ILE A 26 4.07 19.40 21.61
N ILE A 27 3.84 19.40 20.31
CA ILE A 27 4.71 20.07 19.34
C ILE A 27 4.37 21.56 19.38
N LYS A 28 5.18 22.37 20.09
CA LYS A 28 4.95 23.82 20.21
C LYS A 28 5.07 24.55 18.87
N THR A 29 6.02 24.11 18.05
CA THR A 29 6.27 24.68 16.72
C THR A 29 6.22 23.54 15.70
N PRO A 30 5.08 23.31 15.04
CA PRO A 30 4.99 22.24 14.05
C PRO A 30 5.90 22.55 12.86
N CYS A 31 6.60 21.52 12.37
CA CYS A 31 7.39 21.64 11.15
C CYS A 31 6.47 22.02 9.98
N GLN A 32 6.86 23.00 9.17
CA GLN A 32 6.05 23.49 8.05
C GLN A 32 5.82 22.42 6.98
N ALA A 33 6.83 21.60 6.70
CA ALA A 33 6.77 20.58 5.65
C ALA A 33 5.82 19.42 6.00
N CYS A 34 5.85 18.92 7.24
CA CYS A 34 5.05 17.78 7.66
C CYS A 34 3.84 18.16 8.54
N LYS A 35 3.73 19.42 8.96
CA LYS A 35 2.67 19.95 9.85
C LYS A 35 2.49 19.13 11.14
N GLY A 36 3.60 18.64 11.68
CA GLY A 36 3.60 17.79 12.87
C GLY A 36 3.26 16.31 12.62
N LYS A 37 3.13 15.90 11.34
CA LYS A 37 3.24 14.49 10.93
C LYS A 37 4.72 14.09 10.93
N THR A 38 5.05 12.83 11.17
CA THR A 38 6.45 12.37 11.16
C THR A 38 6.96 12.04 9.75
N TYR A 39 6.15 12.28 8.72
CA TYR A 39 6.41 11.94 7.33
C TYR A 39 5.86 13.03 6.39
N ILE A 40 6.36 13.03 5.15
CA ILE A 40 5.85 13.82 4.02
C ILE A 40 5.53 12.86 2.88
N LEU A 41 4.48 13.14 2.11
CA LEU A 41 4.19 12.42 0.88
C LEU A 41 5.06 13.00 -0.24
N LYS A 42 5.59 12.13 -1.08
CA LYS A 42 6.44 12.49 -2.21
C LYS A 42 6.06 11.61 -3.39
N ASP A 43 5.94 12.22 -4.56
CA ASP A 43 5.78 11.50 -5.82
C ASP A 43 7.17 11.08 -6.33
N GLU A 44 7.30 9.81 -6.71
CA GLU A 44 8.51 9.20 -7.26
C GLU A 44 8.13 8.37 -8.48
N GLU A 45 8.83 8.58 -9.60
CA GLU A 45 8.72 7.71 -10.77
C GLU A 45 9.58 6.46 -10.56
N ILE A 46 9.00 5.29 -10.82
CA ILE A 46 9.65 3.99 -10.61
C ILE A 46 9.53 3.19 -11.90
N ASP A 47 10.67 2.91 -12.51
CA ASP A 47 10.73 2.02 -13.67
C ASP A 47 10.57 0.56 -13.22
N ALA A 48 9.56 -0.11 -13.77
CA ALA A 48 9.29 -1.52 -13.55
C ALA A 48 9.34 -2.25 -14.89
N VAL A 49 10.24 -3.21 -15.03
CA VAL A 49 10.29 -4.10 -16.19
C VAL A 49 9.29 -5.21 -15.97
N ILE A 50 8.27 -5.29 -16.82
CA ILE A 50 7.28 -6.38 -16.80
C ILE A 50 7.76 -7.46 -17.79
N PRO A 51 8.13 -8.67 -17.33
CA PRO A 51 8.56 -9.74 -18.21
C PRO A 51 7.38 -10.24 -19.06
N GLU A 52 7.72 -10.73 -20.25
CA GLU A 52 6.76 -11.39 -21.13
C GLU A 52 6.22 -12.68 -20.49
N GLY A 53 4.97 -13.01 -20.81
CA GLY A 53 4.32 -14.26 -20.35
C GLY A 53 3.88 -14.28 -18.89
N ILE A 54 3.83 -13.14 -18.19
CA ILE A 54 3.26 -13.10 -16.84
C ILE A 54 1.78 -13.49 -16.81
N ASP A 55 1.41 -14.27 -15.80
CA ASP A 55 0.03 -14.65 -15.54
C ASP A 55 -0.77 -13.59 -14.77
N ASP A 56 -2.09 -13.75 -14.78
CA ASP A 56 -2.93 -12.98 -13.88
C ASP A 56 -2.56 -13.23 -12.41
N GLN A 57 -2.63 -12.20 -11.58
CA GLN A 57 -2.22 -12.21 -10.17
C GLN A 57 -0.73 -12.51 -9.93
N ASN A 58 0.10 -12.46 -10.98
CA ASN A 58 1.54 -12.57 -10.80
C ASN A 58 2.07 -11.41 -9.94
N ARG A 59 2.96 -11.73 -8.99
CA ARG A 59 3.49 -10.76 -8.02
C ARG A 59 4.97 -10.53 -8.23
N MET A 60 5.31 -9.26 -8.36
CA MET A 60 6.70 -8.79 -8.52
C MET A 60 7.09 -7.89 -7.35
N VAL A 61 8.35 -7.96 -6.94
CA VAL A 61 8.88 -7.19 -5.80
C VAL A 61 9.99 -6.27 -6.27
N LEU A 62 9.78 -4.96 -6.08
CA LEU A 62 10.80 -3.93 -6.26
C LEU A 62 11.40 -3.57 -4.90
N LYS A 63 12.64 -4.02 -4.67
CA LYS A 63 13.32 -3.86 -3.39
C LYS A 63 13.59 -2.39 -3.07
N ASN A 64 13.39 -1.98 -1.82
CA ASN A 64 13.65 -0.62 -1.32
C ASN A 64 12.88 0.50 -2.06
N LYS A 65 11.79 0.15 -2.76
CA LYS A 65 10.94 1.12 -3.47
C LYS A 65 9.63 1.46 -2.74
N GLY A 66 9.42 0.88 -1.57
CA GLY A 66 8.31 1.23 -0.69
C GLY A 66 8.54 2.51 0.10
N ASN A 67 7.64 2.76 1.04
CA ASN A 67 7.69 3.90 1.94
C ASN A 67 8.92 3.84 2.87
N GLU A 68 9.47 5.01 3.16
CA GLU A 68 10.52 5.17 4.16
C GLU A 68 9.89 5.33 5.55
N TYR A 69 10.29 4.49 6.50
CA TYR A 69 9.86 4.59 7.89
C TYR A 69 10.94 5.18 8.80
N GLU A 70 12.21 4.81 8.55
CA GLU A 70 13.39 5.42 9.17
C GLU A 70 14.31 5.92 8.07
N LYS A 71 15.10 6.96 8.36
CA LYS A 71 16.04 7.53 7.41
C LYS A 71 16.99 6.46 6.86
N GLY A 72 16.88 6.16 5.56
CA GLY A 72 17.66 5.14 4.87
C GLY A 72 17.07 3.73 4.88
N LYS A 73 15.94 3.49 5.56
CA LYS A 73 15.24 2.20 5.55
C LYS A 73 13.89 2.32 4.86
N ARG A 74 13.83 1.79 3.64
CA ARG A 74 12.61 1.72 2.83
C ARG A 74 12.04 0.31 2.89
N GLY A 75 10.72 0.21 2.82
CA GLY A 75 10.05 -1.06 2.52
C GLY A 75 10.20 -1.45 1.06
N ASP A 76 9.58 -2.56 0.70
CA ASP A 76 9.51 -3.03 -0.69
C ASP A 76 8.18 -2.63 -1.33
N LEU A 77 8.21 -2.44 -2.65
CA LEU A 77 7.01 -2.20 -3.45
C LEU A 77 6.59 -3.51 -4.11
N TYR A 78 5.38 -3.96 -3.79
CA TYR A 78 4.75 -5.13 -4.40
C TYR A 78 3.88 -4.67 -5.57
N LEU A 79 4.12 -5.24 -6.73
CA LEU A 79 3.30 -5.08 -7.92
C LEU A 79 2.53 -6.38 -8.15
N GLU A 80 1.23 -6.29 -8.32
CA GLU A 80 0.37 -7.42 -8.71
C GLU A 80 -0.18 -7.13 -10.10
N ALA A 81 0.13 -8.00 -11.05
CA ALA A 81 -0.39 -7.89 -12.40
C ALA A 81 -1.85 -8.33 -12.43
N ARG A 82 -2.68 -7.56 -13.12
CA ARG A 82 -4.07 -7.93 -13.43
C ARG A 82 -4.21 -7.93 -14.93
N VAL A 83 -4.36 -9.12 -15.50
CA VAL A 83 -4.49 -9.28 -16.95
C VAL A 83 -5.95 -9.06 -17.29
N LYS A 84 -6.21 -8.11 -18.19
CA LYS A 84 -7.56 -7.83 -18.65
C LYS A 84 -8.04 -8.98 -19.53
N GLU A 85 -9.28 -9.40 -19.34
CA GLU A 85 -9.95 -10.35 -20.25
C GLU A 85 -10.05 -9.76 -21.66
N ASP A 86 -9.83 -10.61 -22.65
CA ASP A 86 -10.01 -10.29 -24.06
C ASP A 86 -11.35 -10.86 -24.57
N GLU A 87 -11.96 -10.20 -25.55
CA GLU A 87 -13.27 -10.59 -26.09
C GLU A 87 -13.22 -11.85 -26.96
N HIS A 88 -12.06 -12.15 -27.55
CA HIS A 88 -11.89 -13.24 -28.50
C HIS A 88 -10.99 -14.34 -27.94
N PHE A 89 -10.02 -13.96 -27.11
CA PHE A 89 -9.00 -14.87 -26.64
C PHE A 89 -9.14 -15.18 -25.16
N LYS A 90 -9.13 -16.48 -24.85
CA LYS A 90 -8.97 -16.98 -23.48
C LYS A 90 -7.58 -17.58 -23.34
N ARG A 91 -6.79 -17.10 -22.39
CA ARG A 91 -5.46 -17.65 -22.10
C ARG A 91 -5.51 -18.56 -20.88
N GLU A 92 -5.00 -19.78 -21.00
CA GLU A 92 -4.78 -20.68 -19.86
C GLU A 92 -3.32 -21.12 -19.86
N GLY A 93 -2.53 -20.57 -18.94
CA GLY A 93 -1.08 -20.78 -18.90
C GLY A 93 -0.39 -20.32 -20.19
N CYS A 94 0.21 -21.28 -20.91
CA CYS A 94 0.91 -21.05 -22.17
C CYS A 94 0.01 -21.20 -23.41
N ASP A 95 -1.26 -21.58 -23.23
CA ASP A 95 -2.19 -21.86 -24.32
C ASP A 95 -3.17 -20.70 -24.54
N LEU A 96 -3.53 -20.48 -25.81
CA LEU A 96 -4.49 -19.46 -26.23
C LEU A 96 -5.66 -20.12 -26.97
N PHE A 97 -6.87 -19.91 -26.47
CA PHE A 97 -8.12 -20.44 -27.01
C PHE A 97 -8.91 -19.34 -27.69
N ILE A 98 -9.55 -19.68 -28.81
CA ILE A 98 -10.51 -18.83 -29.52
C ILE A 98 -11.68 -19.68 -29.99
N GLU A 99 -12.89 -19.15 -29.86
CA GLU A 99 -14.09 -19.76 -30.41
C GLU A 99 -14.43 -19.08 -31.75
N ALA A 100 -14.38 -19.85 -32.84
CA ALA A 100 -14.68 -19.36 -34.18
C ALA A 100 -15.93 -20.07 -34.75
N PRO A 101 -16.98 -19.34 -35.15
CA PRO A 101 -18.15 -19.94 -35.78
C PRO A 101 -17.80 -20.43 -37.20
N VAL A 102 -18.07 -21.70 -37.48
CA VAL A 102 -17.92 -22.29 -38.82
C VAL A 102 -19.30 -22.50 -39.43
N PHE A 103 -19.53 -21.88 -40.59
CA PHE A 103 -20.78 -21.98 -41.33
C PHE A 103 -20.66 -23.06 -42.41
N PHE A 104 -21.64 -23.97 -42.48
CA PHE A 104 -21.76 -24.94 -43.57
C PHE A 104 -22.66 -24.37 -44.66
N THR A 105 -22.16 -24.30 -45.90
CA THR A 105 -22.98 -24.04 -47.08
C THR A 105 -23.54 -25.35 -47.60
N THR A 106 -24.87 -25.42 -47.73
CA THR A 106 -25.59 -26.55 -48.38
C THR A 106 -25.59 -26.37 -49.89
#